data_AF-A0A3D4FWN1-F1
#
_entry.id   AF-A0A3D4FWN1-F1
#
_cell.length_a   1.000
_cell.length_b   1.000
_cell.length_c   1.000
_cell.angle_alpha   90.00
_cell.angle_beta   90.00
_cell.angle_gamma   90.00
#
_symmetry.space_group_name_H-M   'P 1'
#
loop_
_entity.id
_entity.type
_entity.pdbx_description
1 polymer ?
#
loop_
_entity_poly.entity_id
_entity_poly.type
_entity_poly.pdbx_seq_one_letter_code
_entity_poly.pdbx_strand_id
1 'polypeptide(L)'
;GYLPAQTGLAGRYFDGRGVPQDEAEAVRWYRLAAEQGDAEVLRWLHQTAEQGSIPAQGNLGEMYAAGRGVAPDVVQAHLWLSLAAVRASADQREAYGAARDVVAQRMTREELAGAQRRALAWEAAHPPPPQ
;
A
#
# COMPACT_ATOMS: atom_id res chain seq x y z
N GLY A 1 -8.93 20.52 -14.20
CA GLY A 1 -7.58 20.76 -14.70
C GLY A 1 -6.91 21.80 -13.82
N TYR A 2 -5.62 21.60 -13.55
CA TYR A 2 -4.70 22.47 -12.79
C TYR A 2 -4.74 22.35 -11.24
N LEU A 3 -3.97 21.38 -10.72
CA LEU A 3 -3.41 21.40 -9.37
C LEU A 3 -1.99 22.02 -9.43
N PRO A 4 -1.80 23.26 -8.97
CA PRO A 4 -0.48 23.66 -8.50
C PRO A 4 -0.58 24.35 -7.15
N ALA A 5 -0.53 23.58 -6.06
CA ALA A 5 -0.39 24.17 -4.73
C ALA A 5 0.64 23.45 -3.85
N GLN A 6 0.98 22.19 -4.13
CA GLN A 6 1.89 21.44 -3.27
C GLN A 6 3.39 21.63 -3.58
N THR A 7 3.76 22.16 -4.75
CA THR A 7 5.16 22.35 -5.14
C THR A 7 5.73 23.75 -4.84
N GLY A 8 4.89 24.73 -4.46
CA GLY A 8 5.32 26.12 -4.26
C GLY A 8 5.94 26.44 -2.89
N LEU A 9 5.71 25.60 -1.88
CA LEU A 9 6.21 25.84 -0.51
C LEU A 9 7.55 25.15 -0.23
N ALA A 10 7.88 24.07 -0.94
CA ALA A 10 9.17 23.38 -0.83
C ALA A 10 10.35 24.22 -1.34
N GLY A 11 10.12 25.12 -2.31
CA GLY A 11 11.18 25.98 -2.88
C GLY A 11 11.62 27.14 -1.98
N ARG A 12 10.85 27.52 -0.95
CA ARG A 12 11.18 28.67 -0.09
C ARG A 12 12.17 28.36 1.04
N TYR A 13 12.33 27.10 1.41
CA TYR A 13 13.30 26.69 2.44
C TYR A 13 14.68 26.33 1.88
N PHE A 14 14.85 26.29 0.55
CA PHE A 14 16.14 25.98 -0.08
C PHE A 14 17.04 27.21 -0.28
N ASP A 15 16.50 28.43 -0.23
CA ASP A 15 17.29 29.67 -0.18
C ASP A 15 17.69 29.98 1.27
N GLY A 16 18.72 29.26 1.73
CA GLY A 16 19.27 29.34 3.08
C GLY A 16 19.78 30.73 3.47
N ARG A 17 18.89 31.57 4.03
CA ARG A 17 19.25 32.72 4.86
C ARG A 17 18.47 32.72 6.18
N GLY A 18 19.04 32.02 7.18
CA GLY A 18 18.63 31.96 8.60
C GLY A 18 17.43 31.04 8.81
N VAL A 19 17.43 30.01 9.67
CA VAL A 19 17.99 29.84 11.01
C VAL A 19 18.17 28.33 11.28
N PRO A 20 19.14 27.87 12.11
CA PRO A 20 19.42 26.44 12.35
C PRO A 20 18.40 25.66 13.21
N GLN A 21 17.19 26.19 13.45
CA GLN A 21 16.28 25.66 14.48
C GLN A 21 15.06 24.89 13.91
N ASP A 22 14.76 25.01 12.62
CA ASP A 22 13.51 24.48 12.03
C ASP A 22 13.68 23.26 11.12
N GLU A 23 14.88 22.68 10.98
CA GLU A 23 15.02 21.44 10.19
C GLU A 23 14.20 20.30 10.78
N ALA A 24 14.14 20.17 12.12
CA ALA A 24 13.35 19.14 12.78
C ALA A 24 11.84 19.35 12.60
N GLU A 25 11.38 20.61 12.60
CA GLU A 25 9.98 20.95 12.37
C GLU A 25 9.60 20.82 10.89
N ALA A 26 10.47 21.25 9.96
CA ALA A 26 10.31 21.01 8.53
C ALA A 26 10.26 19.52 8.22
N VAL A 27 11.15 18.72 8.79
CA VAL A 27 11.12 17.25 8.67
C VAL A 27 9.83 16.67 9.24
N ARG A 28 9.30 17.20 10.35
CA ARG A 28 8.00 16.79 10.90
C ARG A 28 6.87 17.11 9.92
N TRP A 29 6.84 18.31 9.34
CA TRP A 29 5.82 18.70 8.36
C TRP A 29 5.92 17.92 7.06
N TYR A 30 7.14 17.63 6.58
CA TYR A 30 7.37 16.77 5.41
C TYR A 30 6.91 15.34 5.66
N ARG A 31 7.20 14.77 6.84
CA ARG A 31 6.69 13.44 7.24
C ARG A 31 5.17 13.44 7.31
N LEU A 32 4.56 14.44 7.94
CA LEU A 32 3.11 14.54 8.04
C LEU A 32 2.44 14.69 6.65
N ALA A 33 3.05 15.42 5.73
CA ALA A 33 2.55 15.55 4.36
C ALA A 33 2.72 14.23 3.57
N ALA A 34 3.85 13.53 3.74
CA ALA A 34 4.07 12.23 3.13
C ALA A 34 3.10 11.18 3.69
N GLU A 35 2.88 11.14 5.00
CA GLU A 35 1.92 10.25 5.66
C GLU A 35 0.48 10.53 5.20
N GLN A 36 0.10 11.80 5.03
CA GLN A 36 -1.21 12.15 4.46
C GLN A 36 -1.35 11.71 3.00
N GLY A 37 -0.29 11.89 2.19
CA GLY A 37 -0.26 11.41 0.81
C GLY A 37 -0.37 9.89 0.74
N ASP A 38 0.38 9.17 1.56
CA ASP A 38 0.34 7.71 1.64
C ASP A 38 -1.04 7.23 2.08
N ALA A 39 -1.68 7.88 3.06
CA ALA A 39 -3.03 7.53 3.50
C ALA A 39 -4.08 7.78 2.40
N GLU A 40 -3.93 8.83 1.61
CA GLU A 40 -4.81 9.09 0.46
C GLU A 40 -4.63 8.03 -0.64
N VAL A 41 -3.38 7.71 -0.98
CA VAL A 41 -3.06 6.64 -1.95
C VAL A 41 -3.59 5.30 -1.47
N LEU A 42 -3.43 4.98 -0.18
CA LEU A 42 -3.94 3.75 0.41
C LEU A 42 -5.46 3.64 0.26
N ARG A 43 -6.21 4.72 0.53
CA ARG A 43 -7.67 4.75 0.33
C ARG A 43 -8.06 4.52 -1.12
N TRP A 44 -7.37 5.14 -2.06
CA TRP A 44 -7.62 4.95 -3.49
C TRP A 44 -7.30 3.52 -3.94
N LEU A 45 -6.20 2.95 -3.46
CA LEU A 45 -5.81 1.58 -3.73
C LEU A 45 -6.81 0.58 -3.16
N HIS A 46 -7.32 0.78 -1.95
CA HIS A 46 -8.41 -0.03 -1.40
C HIS A 46 -9.61 -0.08 -2.32
N GLN A 47 -10.13 1.09 -2.70
CA GLN A 47 -11.30 1.16 -3.55
C GLN A 47 -11.09 0.46 -4.89
N THR A 48 -9.87 0.54 -5.44
CA THR A 48 -9.52 -0.02 -6.74
C THR A 48 -9.22 -1.52 -6.65
N ALA A 49 -8.63 -1.98 -5.55
CA ALA A 49 -8.37 -3.38 -5.25
C ALA A 49 -9.67 -4.17 -5.06
N GLU A 50 -10.67 -3.57 -4.41
CA GLU A 50 -12.03 -4.14 -4.27
C GLU A 50 -12.74 -4.28 -5.63
N GLN A 51 -12.43 -3.43 -6.60
CA GLN A 51 -12.94 -3.58 -7.98
C GLN A 51 -12.22 -4.67 -8.78
N GLY A 52 -11.28 -5.40 -8.17
CA GLY A 52 -10.56 -6.51 -8.78
C GLY A 52 -9.34 -6.10 -9.62
N SER A 53 -8.84 -4.87 -9.46
CA SER A 53 -7.61 -4.44 -10.12
C SER A 53 -6.39 -5.12 -9.50
N ILE A 54 -5.77 -6.02 -10.27
CA ILE A 54 -4.59 -6.79 -9.84
C ILE A 54 -3.42 -5.89 -9.41
N PRO A 55 -3.04 -4.83 -10.17
CA PRO A 55 -1.97 -3.93 -9.74
C PRO A 55 -2.30 -3.21 -8.44
N ALA A 56 -3.57 -2.83 -8.23
CA ALA A 56 -3.97 -2.18 -6.98
C ALA A 56 -3.92 -3.14 -5.79
N GLN A 57 -4.34 -4.40 -5.98
CA GLN A 57 -4.20 -5.44 -4.96
C GLN A 57 -2.72 -5.68 -4.59
N GLY A 58 -1.83 -5.78 -5.57
CA GLY A 58 -0.39 -5.92 -5.34
C GLY A 58 0.19 -4.76 -4.53
N ASN A 59 -0.05 -3.52 -4.98
CA ASN A 59 0.44 -2.31 -4.32
C ASN A 59 -0.14 -2.15 -2.91
N LEU A 60 -1.42 -2.47 -2.72
CA LEU A 60 -2.07 -2.42 -1.42
C LEU A 60 -1.43 -3.41 -0.44
N GLY A 61 -1.13 -4.63 -0.91
CA GLY A 61 -0.43 -5.63 -0.13
C GLY A 61 0.96 -5.18 0.31
N GLU A 62 1.72 -4.54 -0.58
CA GLU A 62 3.03 -3.97 -0.24
C GLU A 62 2.93 -2.80 0.75
N MET A 63 1.95 -1.91 0.59
CA MET A 63 1.74 -0.79 1.52
C MET A 63 1.44 -1.29 2.94
N TYR A 64 0.61 -2.32 3.07
CA TYR A 64 0.35 -2.97 4.35
C TYR A 64 1.57 -3.69 4.93
N ALA A 65 2.39 -4.33 4.09
CA ALA A 65 3.61 -5.00 4.55
C ALA A 65 4.66 -4.02 5.08
N ALA A 66 4.72 -2.83 4.46
CA ALA A 66 5.66 -1.75 4.79
C ALA A 66 5.12 -0.77 5.85
N GLY A 67 3.82 -0.75 6.10
CA GLY A 67 3.18 0.23 6.99
C GLY A 67 3.19 1.66 6.43
N ARG A 68 3.01 1.83 5.11
CA ARG A 68 2.93 3.16 4.48
C ARG A 68 1.49 3.67 4.56
N GLY A 69 1.29 4.80 5.24
CA GLY A 69 -0.04 5.41 5.43
C GLY A 69 -0.95 4.69 6.44
N VAL A 70 -0.53 3.56 6.99
CA VAL A 70 -1.24 2.78 8.02
C VAL A 70 -0.24 1.95 8.83
N ALA A 71 -0.60 1.55 10.04
CA ALA A 71 0.19 0.56 10.79
C ALA A 71 0.35 -0.74 9.96
N PRO A 72 1.53 -1.38 9.98
CA PRO A 72 1.73 -2.63 9.26
C PRO A 72 0.68 -3.68 9.63
N ASP A 73 0.07 -4.28 8.61
CA ASP A 73 -0.91 -5.35 8.78
C ASP A 73 -0.51 -6.52 7.86
N VAL A 74 0.20 -7.50 8.44
CA VAL A 74 0.69 -8.66 7.70
C VAL A 74 -0.44 -9.54 7.18
N VAL A 75 -1.62 -9.51 7.80
CA VAL A 75 -2.79 -10.28 7.39
C VAL A 75 -3.41 -9.67 6.13
N GLN A 76 -3.59 -8.34 6.10
CA GLN A 76 -4.03 -7.62 4.91
C GLN A 76 -2.98 -7.70 3.79
N ALA A 77 -1.71 -7.57 4.12
CA ALA A 77 -0.63 -7.69 3.15
C ALA A 77 -0.66 -9.05 2.43
N HIS A 78 -0.69 -10.14 3.18
CA HIS A 78 -0.74 -11.48 2.63
C HIS A 78 -2.03 -11.73 1.83
N LEU A 79 -3.17 -11.24 2.32
CA LEU A 79 -4.45 -11.30 1.62
C LEU A 79 -4.36 -10.70 0.21
N TRP A 80 -3.99 -9.43 0.13
CA TRP A 80 -4.00 -8.70 -1.14
C TRP A 80 -2.94 -9.21 -2.12
N LEU A 81 -1.75 -9.57 -1.64
CA LEU A 81 -0.71 -10.19 -2.47
C LEU A 81 -1.14 -11.57 -2.99
N SER A 82 -1.87 -12.35 -2.19
CA SER A 82 -2.40 -13.66 -2.64
C SER A 82 -3.42 -13.49 -3.77
N LEU A 83 -4.37 -12.58 -3.60
CA LEU A 83 -5.38 -12.28 -4.62
C LEU A 83 -4.74 -11.78 -5.92
N ALA A 84 -3.76 -10.89 -5.80
CA ALA A 84 -3.01 -10.39 -6.94
C ALA A 84 -2.26 -11.51 -7.66
N ALA A 85 -1.54 -12.38 -6.94
CA ALA A 85 -0.76 -13.47 -7.52
C ALA A 85 -1.64 -14.48 -8.28
N VAL A 86 -2.81 -14.84 -7.72
CA VAL A 86 -3.73 -15.80 -8.35
C VAL A 86 -4.22 -15.30 -9.71
N ARG A 87 -4.52 -14.00 -9.82
CA ARG A 87 -5.17 -13.40 -10.99
C ARG A 87 -4.19 -12.75 -11.97
N ALA A 88 -2.93 -12.54 -11.56
CA ALA A 88 -1.89 -11.92 -12.35
C ALA A 88 -1.43 -12.76 -13.56
N SER A 89 -0.81 -12.06 -14.53
CA SER A 89 0.00 -12.68 -15.59
C SER A 89 1.17 -13.46 -14.99
N ALA A 90 1.83 -14.32 -15.78
CA ALA A 90 2.93 -15.17 -15.29
C ALA A 90 4.04 -14.34 -14.61
N ASP A 91 4.49 -13.26 -15.26
CA ASP A 91 5.55 -12.40 -14.76
C ASP A 91 5.17 -11.69 -13.45
N GLN A 92 3.94 -11.15 -13.39
CA GLN A 92 3.45 -10.44 -12.19
C GLN A 92 3.14 -11.40 -11.04
N ARG A 93 2.69 -12.62 -11.35
CA ARG A 93 2.39 -13.67 -10.36
C ARG A 93 3.63 -14.05 -9.57
N GLU A 94 4.78 -14.17 -10.22
CA GLU A 94 6.03 -14.49 -9.53
C GLU A 94 6.40 -13.41 -8.53
N ALA A 95 6.35 -12.13 -8.94
CA ALA A 95 6.65 -11.00 -8.06
C ALA A 95 5.70 -10.95 -6.84
N TYR A 96 4.39 -11.03 -7.06
CA TYR A 96 3.41 -11.02 -5.98
C TYR A 96 3.48 -12.26 -5.09
N GLY A 97 3.80 -13.43 -5.67
CA GLY A 97 4.03 -14.67 -4.93
C GLY A 97 5.25 -14.56 -4.01
N ALA A 98 6.36 -14.04 -4.51
CA ALA A 98 7.56 -13.82 -3.71
C ALA A 98 7.30 -12.82 -2.57
N ALA A 99 6.61 -11.71 -2.85
CA ALA A 99 6.23 -10.73 -1.84
C ALA A 99 5.31 -11.35 -0.77
N ARG A 100 4.32 -12.14 -1.18
CA ARG A 100 3.43 -12.88 -0.27
C ARG A 100 4.23 -13.81 0.64
N ASP A 101 5.20 -14.54 0.09
CA ASP A 101 5.99 -15.52 0.83
C ASP A 101 6.92 -14.84 1.85
N VAL A 102 7.46 -13.67 1.52
CA VAL A 102 8.21 -12.83 2.47
C VAL A 102 7.30 -12.37 3.63
N VAL A 103 6.06 -11.97 3.33
CA VAL A 103 5.09 -11.61 4.38
C VAL A 103 4.76 -12.84 5.24
N ALA A 104 4.53 -14.00 4.61
CA ALA A 104 4.19 -15.25 5.31
C ALA A 104 5.26 -15.68 6.32
N GLN A 105 6.55 -15.43 6.03
CA GLN A 105 7.66 -15.72 6.96
C GLN A 105 7.57 -14.93 8.28
N ARG A 106 6.85 -13.80 8.29
CA ARG A 106 6.66 -12.94 9.45
C ARG A 106 5.37 -13.24 10.22
N MET A 107 4.54 -14.17 9.72
CA MET A 107 3.20 -14.44 10.26
C MET A 107 3.19 -15.67 11.17
N THR A 108 2.31 -15.62 12.15
CA THR A 108 1.89 -16.81 12.91
C THR A 108 0.93 -17.68 12.09
N ARG A 109 0.73 -18.92 12.54
CA ARG A 109 -0.25 -19.84 11.91
C ARG A 109 -1.68 -19.28 11.93
N GLU A 110 -2.04 -18.59 13.00
CA GLU A 110 -3.37 -17.99 13.14
C GLU A 110 -3.57 -16.82 12.17
N GLU A 111 -2.58 -15.93 12.07
CA GLU A 111 -2.59 -14.82 11.11
C GLU A 111 -2.65 -15.32 9.67
N LEU A 112 -1.85 -16.34 9.34
CA LEU A 112 -1.84 -16.94 8.00
C LEU A 112 -3.21 -17.55 7.66
N ALA A 113 -3.79 -18.32 8.58
CA ALA A 113 -5.13 -18.88 8.41
C ALA A 113 -6.17 -17.76 8.30
N GLY A 114 -6.00 -16.67 9.04
CA GLY A 114 -6.84 -15.48 8.97
C GLY A 114 -6.76 -14.77 7.61
N ALA A 115 -5.58 -14.67 7.00
CA ALA A 115 -5.40 -14.08 5.67
C ALA A 115 -6.02 -14.97 4.59
N GLN A 116 -5.78 -16.28 4.65
CA GLN A 116 -6.34 -17.25 3.70
C GLN A 116 -7.87 -17.27 3.73
N ARG A 117 -8.48 -17.28 4.93
CA ARG A 117 -9.95 -17.20 5.05
C ARG A 117 -10.52 -15.94 4.42
N ARG A 118 -9.86 -14.80 4.60
CA ARG A 118 -10.29 -13.53 4.00
C ARG A 118 -10.14 -13.55 2.48
N ALA A 119 -9.08 -14.16 1.96
CA ALA A 119 -8.86 -14.27 0.51
C ALA A 119 -9.98 -15.10 -0.14
N LEU A 120 -10.27 -16.26 0.46
CA LEU A 120 -11.37 -17.12 0.03
C LEU A 120 -12.73 -16.42 0.10
N ALA A 121 -12.99 -15.69 1.19
CA ALA A 121 -14.24 -14.92 1.33
C ALA A 121 -14.36 -13.81 0.28
N TRP A 122 -13.25 -13.14 -0.02
CA TRP A 122 -13.21 -12.09 -1.03
C TRP A 122 -13.46 -12.66 -2.44
N GLU A 123 -12.83 -13.78 -2.79
CA GLU A 123 -13.05 -14.48 -4.07
C GLU A 123 -14.50 -14.97 -4.21
N ALA A 124 -15.09 -15.49 -3.13
CA ALA A 124 -16.48 -15.91 -3.12
C ALA A 124 -17.45 -14.73 -3.35
N ALA A 125 -17.10 -13.54 -2.86
CA ALA A 125 -17.89 -12.31 -3.08
C ALA A 125 -17.66 -11.69 -4.46
N HIS A 126 -16.51 -11.96 -5.10
CA HIS A 126 -16.11 -11.40 -6.39
C HIS A 126 -15.71 -12.49 -7.39
N PRO A 127 -16.68 -13.35 -7.81
CA PRO A 127 -16.39 -14.44 -8.72
C PRO A 127 -15.86 -13.91 -10.06
N PRO A 128 -14.92 -14.63 -10.70
CA PRO A 128 -14.50 -14.29 -12.05
C PRO A 128 -15.70 -14.36 -13.02
N PRO A 129 -15.73 -13.53 -14.07
CA PRO A 129 -16.77 -13.62 -15.08
C PRO A 129 -16.79 -15.02 -15.71
N PRO A 130 -17.98 -15.55 -16.05
CA PRO A 130 -18.08 -16.85 -16.71
C PRO A 130 -17.28 -16.83 -18.04
N GLN A 131 -16.56 -17.93 -18.29
CA GLN A 131 -15.78 -18.14 -19.51
C GLN A 131 -16.65 -18.47 -20.72
#